data_AF-M5BJI1-F1
#
_entry.id   AF-M5BJI1-F1
#
_cell.length_a   1.000
_cell.length_b   1.000
_cell.length_c   1.000
_cell.angle_alpha   90.00
_cell.angle_beta   90.00
_cell.angle_gamma   90.00
#
_symmetry.space_group_name_H-M   'P 1'
#
loop_
_entity.id
_entity.type
_entity.pdbx_description
1 polymer ?
#
loop_
_entity_poly.entity_id
_entity_poly.type
_entity_poly.pdbx_seq_one_letter_code
_entity_poly.pdbx_strand_id
1 'polypeptide(L)'
;MLQIVATFIRPGAKKELNLDMDVRDELLRRLEKSTHPDVFATAYARIYDLVDGCSVPNFVSHATANINLPKQIYWYAIGIVFTLISWIIAIFTIYFVPDHPRSKRSIRLISVPFAVLGCMQIYSAWRGFCSQVFGRSARQLHTWELVDPADAGVSFQVTNPIPALPPKPPPLRTVLDMAAGTRMHDVAPFVNLPSTSSLEMVDMTGTARSPSGPRVIFTDPEPQNRGGRAAFRRPAVYGPERVVEDPRVREFHQSVIRDMLWVGFGWGLAWTGIVVGIPGRG
;
A
#
# COMPACT_ATOMS: atom_id res chain seq x y z
N MET A 1 4.07 12.65 29.81
CA MET A 1 3.42 13.88 29.30
C MET A 1 4.44 14.88 28.75
N LEU A 2 5.41 15.37 29.53
CA LEU A 2 6.42 16.34 29.08
C LEU A 2 7.23 15.90 27.85
N GLN A 3 7.54 14.61 27.73
CA GLN A 3 8.19 14.06 26.54
C GLN A 3 7.35 14.22 25.28
N ILE A 4 6.02 14.03 25.37
CA ILE A 4 5.10 14.19 24.22
C ILE A 4 5.12 15.64 23.74
N VAL A 5 5.03 16.59 24.68
CA VAL A 5 5.07 18.03 24.38
C VAL A 5 6.39 18.41 23.71
N ALA A 6 7.51 17.99 24.31
CA ALA A 6 8.85 18.29 23.79
C ALA A 6 9.12 17.67 22.41
N THR A 7 8.49 16.53 22.10
CA THR A 7 8.74 15.78 20.87
C THR A 7 7.82 16.19 19.72
N PHE A 8 6.54 16.45 20.02
CA PHE A 8 5.49 16.57 19.01
C PHE A 8 4.76 17.92 18.98
N ILE A 9 4.78 18.70 20.07
CA ILE A 9 3.92 19.90 20.20
C ILE A 9 4.73 21.19 20.18
N ARG A 10 5.93 21.20 20.76
CA ARG A 10 6.78 22.38 20.83
C ARG A 10 7.19 22.85 19.42
N PRO A 11 7.10 24.15 19.10
CA PRO A 11 7.62 24.68 17.84
C PRO A 11 9.11 24.36 17.68
N GLY A 12 9.51 23.91 16.49
CA GLY A 12 10.87 23.46 16.17
C GLY A 12 11.22 22.08 16.73
N ALA A 13 10.26 21.31 17.25
CA ALA A 13 10.53 19.95 17.72
C ALA A 13 10.86 19.02 16.56
N LYS A 14 11.71 18.01 16.82
CA LYS A 14 12.15 17.05 15.79
C LYS A 14 11.00 16.33 15.09
N LYS A 15 9.87 16.11 15.78
CA LYS A 15 8.66 15.46 15.25
C LYS A 15 7.44 16.37 15.42
N GLU A 16 7.62 17.67 15.26
CA GLU A 16 6.54 18.65 15.37
C GLU A 16 5.34 18.26 14.50
N LEU A 17 4.17 18.20 15.11
CA LEU A 17 2.91 17.94 14.43
C LEU A 17 2.41 19.20 13.74
N ASN A 18 1.79 19.02 12.57
CA ASN A 18 1.15 20.10 11.83
C ASN A 18 -0.18 20.51 12.50
N LEU A 19 -0.08 21.19 13.63
CA LEU A 19 -1.19 21.76 14.38
C LEU A 19 -1.25 23.26 14.18
N ASP A 20 -2.47 23.78 13.99
CA ASP A 20 -2.75 25.22 14.02
C ASP A 20 -2.24 25.85 15.33
N MET A 21 -1.77 27.10 15.25
CA MET A 21 -1.19 27.81 16.39
C MET A 21 -2.18 27.89 17.56
N ASP A 22 -3.45 28.21 17.28
CA ASP A 22 -4.48 28.36 18.31
C ASP A 22 -4.75 27.04 19.07
N VAL A 23 -4.80 25.91 18.35
CA VAL A 23 -5.02 24.59 18.94
C VAL A 23 -3.83 24.19 19.81
N ARG A 24 -2.63 24.51 19.35
CA ARG A 24 -1.38 24.23 20.06
C ARG A 24 -1.25 25.05 21.33
N ASP A 25 -1.54 26.35 21.27
CA ASP A 25 -1.45 27.24 22.42
C ASP A 25 -2.50 26.90 23.47
N GLU A 26 -3.73 26.60 23.04
CA GLU A 26 -4.78 26.11 23.96
C GLU A 26 -4.39 24.77 24.60
N LEU A 27 -3.80 23.86 23.82
CA LEU A 27 -3.28 22.60 24.35
C LEU A 27 -2.23 22.86 25.43
N LEU A 28 -1.21 23.68 25.16
CA LEU A 28 -0.15 24.01 26.12
C LEU A 28 -0.71 24.66 27.40
N ARG A 29 -1.68 25.57 27.27
CA ARG A 29 -2.35 26.23 28.39
C ARG A 29 -3.14 25.24 29.25
N ARG A 30 -3.80 24.25 28.64
CA ARG A 30 -4.53 23.21 29.38
C ARG A 30 -3.59 22.21 30.05
N LEU A 31 -2.45 21.91 29.42
CA LEU A 31 -1.41 21.04 29.96
C LEU A 31 -0.74 21.63 31.21
N GLU A 32 -0.68 22.95 31.33
CA GLU A 32 -0.20 23.62 32.55
C GLU A 32 -1.11 23.33 33.76
N LYS A 33 -2.42 23.18 33.51
CA LYS A 33 -3.45 23.06 34.56
C LYS A 33 -3.91 21.63 34.83
N SER A 34 -3.69 20.72 33.89
CA SER A 34 -4.18 19.35 33.99
C SER A 34 -3.25 18.36 33.30
N THR A 35 -3.07 17.21 33.95
CA THR A 35 -2.34 16.06 33.40
C THR A 35 -3.25 15.00 32.79
N HIS A 36 -4.55 15.28 32.67
CA HIS A 36 -5.53 14.33 32.15
C HIS A 36 -5.32 14.10 30.64
N PRO A 37 -5.46 12.84 30.14
CA PRO A 37 -5.27 12.53 28.72
C PRO A 37 -6.22 13.28 27.77
N ASP A 38 -7.43 13.60 28.23
CA ASP A 38 -8.45 14.31 27.42
C ASP A 38 -8.02 15.71 26.97
N VAL A 39 -7.00 16.28 27.60
CA VAL A 39 -6.41 17.55 27.15
C VAL A 39 -5.92 17.45 25.70
N PHE A 40 -5.52 16.26 25.24
CA PHE A 40 -5.09 16.01 23.86
C PHE A 40 -6.24 15.76 22.87
N ALA A 41 -7.49 15.63 23.31
CA ALA A 41 -8.59 15.19 22.45
C ALA A 41 -8.77 16.08 21.21
N THR A 42 -8.70 17.41 21.38
CA THR A 42 -8.84 18.36 20.27
C THR A 42 -7.68 18.28 19.29
N ALA A 43 -6.44 18.21 19.79
CA ALA A 43 -5.26 18.07 18.95
C ALA A 43 -5.26 16.72 18.20
N TYR A 44 -5.67 15.64 18.89
CA TYR A 44 -5.84 14.33 18.29
C TYR A 44 -6.86 14.36 17.15
N ALA A 45 -8.05 14.93 17.38
CA ALA A 45 -9.08 15.02 16.35
C ALA A 45 -8.57 15.75 15.10
N ARG A 46 -7.87 16.88 15.26
CA ARG A 46 -7.29 17.63 14.13
C ARG A 46 -6.27 16.83 13.33
N ILE A 47 -5.38 16.12 14.03
CA ILE A 47 -4.38 15.28 13.35
C ILE A 47 -5.04 14.07 12.70
N TYR A 48 -6.06 13.50 13.33
CA TYR A 48 -6.83 12.41 12.75
C TYR A 48 -7.52 12.84 11.45
N ASP A 49 -8.20 13.98 11.45
CA ASP A 49 -8.84 14.55 10.26
C ASP A 49 -7.82 14.81 9.13
N LEU A 50 -6.61 15.28 9.48
CA LEU A 50 -5.54 15.49 8.50
C LEU A 50 -5.04 14.16 7.92
N VAL A 51 -4.81 13.16 8.77
CA VAL A 51 -4.38 11.83 8.32
C VAL A 51 -5.43 11.19 7.44
N ASP A 52 -6.70 11.20 7.86
CA ASP A 52 -7.80 10.59 7.12
C ASP A 52 -8.10 11.34 5.81
N GLY A 53 -8.10 12.67 5.84
CA GLY A 53 -8.39 13.51 4.68
C GLY A 53 -7.26 13.62 3.66
N CYS A 54 -6.01 13.49 4.08
CA CYS A 54 -4.85 13.73 3.20
C CYS A 54 -3.92 12.51 3.11
N SER A 55 -3.43 12.01 4.24
CA SER A 55 -2.38 10.97 4.24
C SER A 55 -2.90 9.61 3.78
N VAL A 56 -4.08 9.20 4.24
CA VAL A 56 -4.74 7.94 3.88
C VAL A 56 -5.05 7.87 2.39
N PRO A 57 -5.73 8.83 1.74
CA PRO A 57 -6.01 8.74 0.31
C PRO A 57 -4.74 8.76 -0.53
N ASN A 58 -3.74 9.57 -0.15
CA ASN A 58 -2.44 9.56 -0.83
C ASN A 58 -1.75 8.20 -0.68
N PHE A 59 -1.71 7.65 0.54
CA PHE A 59 -1.14 6.32 0.79
C PHE A 59 -1.85 5.24 -0.03
N VAL A 60 -3.19 5.21 -0.02
CA VAL A 60 -3.98 4.26 -0.80
C VAL A 60 -3.69 4.44 -2.30
N SER A 61 -3.63 5.67 -2.80
CA SER A 61 -3.31 5.94 -4.22
C SER A 61 -1.96 5.35 -4.62
N HIS A 62 -0.94 5.48 -3.77
CA HIS A 62 0.39 4.90 -4.01
C HIS A 62 0.41 3.38 -3.80
N ALA A 63 -0.38 2.85 -2.87
CA ALA A 63 -0.49 1.42 -2.60
C ALA A 63 -1.31 0.66 -3.67
N THR A 64 -2.10 1.36 -4.48
CA THR A 64 -2.94 0.73 -5.51
C THR A 64 -2.15 0.12 -6.65
N ALA A 65 -0.97 0.66 -6.98
CA ALA A 65 -0.09 0.06 -7.97
C ALA A 65 0.43 -1.30 -7.46
N ASN A 66 0.28 -2.36 -8.26
CA ASN A 66 0.73 -3.70 -7.88
C ASN A 66 2.07 -4.11 -8.53
N ILE A 67 2.65 -3.24 -9.35
CA ILE A 67 3.95 -3.45 -10.01
C ILE A 67 4.89 -2.26 -9.83
N ASN A 68 6.18 -2.55 -9.90
CA ASN A 68 7.23 -1.54 -9.92
C ASN A 68 7.43 -0.92 -11.30
N LEU A 69 8.05 0.26 -11.35
CA LEU A 69 8.34 1.00 -12.59
C LEU A 69 9.05 0.14 -13.67
N PRO A 70 10.08 -0.69 -13.38
CA PRO A 70 10.69 -1.52 -14.41
C PRO A 70 9.71 -2.52 -15.05
N LYS A 71 8.81 -3.10 -14.25
CA LYS A 71 7.78 -4.02 -14.75
C LYS A 71 6.68 -3.28 -15.51
N GLN A 72 6.38 -2.05 -15.11
CA GLN A 72 5.46 -1.17 -15.83
C GLN A 72 5.99 -0.84 -17.24
N ILE A 73 7.28 -0.47 -17.34
CA ILE A 73 7.97 -0.22 -18.63
C ILE A 73 7.95 -1.48 -19.50
N TYR A 74 8.22 -2.65 -18.90
CA TYR A 74 8.14 -3.93 -19.61
C TYR A 74 6.75 -4.18 -20.22
N TRP A 75 5.67 -3.93 -19.47
CA TRP A 75 4.30 -4.11 -19.98
C TRP A 75 3.92 -3.07 -21.04
N TYR A 76 4.39 -1.82 -20.91
CA TYR A 76 4.27 -0.85 -22.01
C TYR A 76 4.95 -1.33 -23.28
N ALA A 77 6.18 -1.85 -23.18
CA ALA A 77 6.92 -2.38 -24.33
C ALA A 77 6.17 -3.55 -24.99
N ILE A 78 5.66 -4.50 -24.22
CA ILE A 78 4.83 -5.61 -24.75
C ILE A 78 3.58 -5.08 -25.45
N GLY A 79 2.88 -4.13 -24.83
CA GLY A 79 1.67 -3.55 -25.40
C GLY A 79 1.93 -2.84 -26.74
N ILE A 80 3.05 -2.09 -26.82
CA ILE A 80 3.51 -1.47 -28.07
C ILE A 80 3.82 -2.53 -29.12
N VAL A 81 4.56 -3.58 -28.78
CA VAL A 81 4.89 -4.68 -29.72
C VAL A 81 3.64 -5.35 -30.28
N PHE A 82 2.66 -5.70 -29.42
CA PHE A 82 1.40 -6.28 -29.90
C PHE A 82 0.61 -5.33 -30.80
N THR A 83 0.62 -4.04 -30.47
CA THR A 83 -0.02 -3.02 -31.30
C THR A 83 0.65 -2.96 -32.68
N LEU A 84 1.98 -2.92 -32.75
CA LEU A 84 2.72 -2.92 -34.01
C LEU A 84 2.45 -4.19 -34.84
N ILE A 85 2.43 -5.37 -34.21
CA ILE A 85 2.07 -6.62 -34.88
C ILE A 85 0.66 -6.54 -35.48
N SER A 86 -0.31 -6.00 -34.75
CA SER A 86 -1.68 -5.79 -35.25
C SER A 86 -1.70 -4.90 -36.50
N TRP A 87 -1.00 -3.76 -36.45
CA TRP A 87 -0.87 -2.84 -37.58
C TRP A 87 -0.23 -3.52 -38.80
N ILE A 88 0.84 -4.27 -38.60
CA ILE A 88 1.52 -5.00 -39.69
C ILE A 88 0.57 -6.02 -40.33
N ILE A 89 -0.15 -6.81 -39.54
CA ILE A 89 -1.12 -7.79 -40.04
C ILE A 89 -2.25 -7.07 -40.81
N ALA A 90 -2.78 -5.97 -40.26
CA ALA A 90 -3.84 -5.20 -40.91
C ALA A 90 -3.38 -4.62 -42.26
N ILE A 91 -2.23 -3.95 -42.30
CA ILE A 91 -1.66 -3.38 -43.53
C ILE A 91 -1.39 -4.48 -44.55
N PHE A 92 -0.77 -5.59 -44.13
CA PHE A 92 -0.46 -6.71 -45.02
C PHE A 92 -1.73 -7.33 -45.60
N THR A 93 -2.74 -7.58 -44.78
CA THR A 93 -4.01 -8.18 -45.24
C THR A 93 -4.85 -7.22 -46.09
N ILE A 94 -4.77 -5.91 -45.88
CA ILE A 94 -5.43 -4.91 -46.74
C ILE A 94 -4.75 -4.81 -48.11
N TYR A 95 -3.42 -4.87 -48.16
CA TYR A 95 -2.66 -4.65 -49.40
C TYR A 95 -2.54 -5.90 -50.27
N PHE A 96 -2.30 -7.06 -49.65
CA PHE A 96 -1.96 -8.29 -50.38
C PHE A 96 -3.11 -9.28 -50.56
N VAL A 97 -4.21 -9.15 -49.80
CA VAL A 97 -5.37 -10.05 -49.96
C VAL A 97 -6.42 -9.39 -50.85
N PRO A 98 -6.77 -10.00 -52.00
CA PRO A 98 -7.81 -9.48 -52.88
C PRO A 98 -9.17 -9.47 -52.20
N ASP A 99 -9.95 -8.42 -52.48
CA ASP A 99 -11.26 -8.22 -51.89
C ASP A 99 -12.37 -9.10 -52.47
N HIS A 100 -12.11 -9.80 -53.58
CA HIS A 100 -13.10 -10.62 -54.26
C HIS A 100 -12.89 -12.14 -54.02
N PRO A 101 -13.92 -12.88 -53.57
CA PRO A 101 -15.22 -12.43 -53.06
C PRO A 101 -15.14 -11.72 -51.68
N ARG A 102 -16.13 -10.88 -51.36
CA ARG A 102 -16.17 -10.03 -50.13
C ARG A 102 -15.96 -10.80 -48.82
N SER A 103 -16.28 -12.10 -48.78
CA SER A 103 -16.04 -12.98 -47.62
C SER A 103 -14.57 -13.04 -47.20
N LYS A 104 -13.63 -12.80 -48.11
CA LYS A 104 -12.18 -12.74 -47.81
C LYS A 104 -11.79 -11.56 -46.93
N ARG A 105 -12.61 -10.51 -46.80
CA ARG A 105 -12.34 -9.38 -45.90
C ARG A 105 -12.29 -9.78 -44.43
N SER A 106 -12.94 -10.88 -44.06
CA SER A 106 -12.93 -11.41 -42.69
C SER A 106 -11.53 -11.82 -42.21
N ILE A 107 -10.59 -12.13 -43.11
CA ILE A 107 -9.21 -12.48 -42.74
C ILE A 107 -8.49 -11.34 -42.00
N ARG A 108 -8.90 -10.09 -42.24
CA ARG A 108 -8.33 -8.90 -41.60
C ARG A 108 -8.62 -8.88 -40.10
N LEU A 109 -9.65 -9.61 -39.65
CA LEU A 109 -9.99 -9.77 -38.24
C LEU A 109 -8.90 -10.51 -37.44
N ILE A 110 -7.96 -11.19 -38.10
CA ILE A 110 -6.78 -11.80 -37.44
C ILE A 110 -5.93 -10.73 -36.72
N SER A 111 -5.97 -9.47 -37.16
CA SER A 111 -5.29 -8.36 -36.47
C SER A 111 -5.96 -7.94 -35.15
N VAL A 112 -7.26 -8.21 -34.97
CA VAL A 112 -8.07 -7.69 -33.85
C VAL A 112 -7.59 -8.22 -32.49
N PRO A 113 -7.31 -9.53 -32.29
CA PRO A 113 -6.79 -10.03 -31.02
C PRO A 113 -5.50 -9.31 -30.59
N PHE A 114 -4.60 -9.03 -31.53
CA PHE A 114 -3.35 -8.31 -31.23
C PHE A 114 -3.58 -6.84 -30.87
N ALA A 115 -4.53 -6.16 -31.52
CA ALA A 115 -4.91 -4.79 -31.17
C ALA A 115 -5.51 -4.72 -29.77
N VAL A 116 -6.42 -5.66 -29.46
CA VAL A 116 -7.09 -5.76 -28.15
C VAL A 116 -6.06 -6.06 -27.06
N LEU A 117 -5.21 -7.07 -27.25
CA LEU A 117 -4.15 -7.40 -26.29
C LEU A 117 -3.18 -6.23 -26.10
N GLY A 118 -2.74 -5.59 -27.19
CA GLY A 118 -1.85 -4.42 -27.14
C GLY A 118 -2.44 -3.28 -26.32
N CYS A 119 -3.69 -2.90 -26.60
CA CYS A 119 -4.39 -1.84 -25.88
C CYS A 119 -4.59 -2.18 -24.39
N MET A 120 -5.00 -3.41 -24.09
CA MET A 120 -5.18 -3.88 -22.71
C MET A 120 -3.86 -3.85 -21.92
N GLN A 121 -2.73 -4.26 -22.52
CA GLN A 121 -1.43 -4.20 -21.84
C GLN A 121 -0.97 -2.76 -21.59
N ILE A 122 -1.16 -1.85 -22.55
CA ILE A 122 -0.85 -0.43 -22.38
C ILE A 122 -1.70 0.17 -21.26
N TYR A 123 -3.01 -0.14 -21.23
CA TYR A 123 -3.92 0.31 -20.17
C TYR A 123 -3.52 -0.25 -18.80
N SER A 124 -3.21 -1.54 -18.72
CA SER A 124 -2.75 -2.20 -17.49
C SER A 124 -1.46 -1.54 -16.97
N ALA A 125 -0.50 -1.26 -17.85
CA ALA A 125 0.72 -0.56 -17.50
C ALA A 125 0.44 0.87 -17.03
N TRP A 126 -0.45 1.62 -17.69
CA TRP A 126 -0.86 2.95 -17.26
C TRP A 126 -1.47 2.98 -15.86
N ARG A 127 -2.28 1.98 -15.52
CA ARG A 127 -2.85 1.82 -14.18
C ARG A 127 -1.89 1.25 -13.14
N GLY A 128 -0.63 0.96 -13.50
CA GLY A 128 0.33 0.33 -12.59
C GLY A 128 -0.14 -1.06 -12.14
N PHE A 129 -0.83 -1.78 -13.02
CA PHE A 129 -1.48 -3.06 -12.73
C PHE A 129 -0.90 -4.20 -13.56
N CYS A 130 -0.82 -5.38 -12.97
CA CYS A 130 -0.48 -6.64 -13.62
C CYS A 130 -1.37 -7.77 -13.10
N SER A 131 -2.11 -8.41 -14.00
CA SER A 131 -3.02 -9.51 -13.68
C SER A 131 -2.30 -10.74 -13.12
N GLN A 132 -1.06 -11.01 -13.53
CA GLN A 132 -0.26 -12.14 -13.02
C GLN A 132 0.15 -11.95 -11.55
N VAL A 133 0.39 -10.71 -11.13
CA VAL A 133 0.72 -10.37 -9.74
C VAL A 133 -0.54 -10.39 -8.90
N PHE A 134 -1.63 -9.81 -9.43
CA PHE A 134 -2.94 -9.87 -8.81
C PHE A 134 -3.47 -11.30 -8.63
N GLY A 135 -3.28 -12.20 -9.61
CA GLY A 135 -3.72 -13.59 -9.51
C GLY A 135 -3.05 -14.38 -8.38
N ARG A 136 -1.92 -13.89 -7.88
CA ARG A 136 -1.21 -14.42 -6.69
C ARG A 136 -1.59 -13.69 -5.40
N SER A 137 -2.60 -12.82 -5.45
CA SER A 137 -3.02 -11.93 -4.35
C SER A 137 -1.86 -11.10 -3.81
N ALA A 138 -0.92 -10.74 -4.67
CA ALA A 138 0.32 -10.07 -4.29
C ALA A 138 0.41 -8.67 -4.91
N ARG A 139 1.33 -7.86 -4.38
CA ARG A 139 1.86 -6.64 -4.99
C ARG A 139 3.39 -6.63 -4.90
N GLN A 140 4.04 -5.99 -5.84
CA GLN A 140 5.48 -5.75 -5.76
C GLN A 140 5.77 -4.59 -4.81
N LEU A 141 6.72 -4.79 -3.90
CA LEU A 141 7.16 -3.73 -3.00
C LEU A 141 8.00 -2.71 -3.76
N HIS A 142 7.73 -1.44 -3.53
CA HIS A 142 8.50 -0.35 -4.09
C HIS A 142 9.85 -0.21 -3.41
N THR A 143 10.82 0.41 -4.10
CA THR A 143 12.20 0.54 -3.59
C THR A 143 12.27 1.22 -2.23
N TRP A 144 11.39 2.20 -1.97
CA TRP A 144 11.30 2.88 -0.67
C TRP A 144 10.65 2.03 0.42
N GLU A 145 9.89 0.98 0.07
CA GLU A 145 9.31 0.03 1.03
C GLU A 145 10.29 -1.08 1.42
N LEU A 146 11.40 -1.22 0.68
CA LEU A 146 12.46 -2.19 0.95
C LEU A 146 13.49 -1.71 1.98
N VAL A 147 13.55 -0.39 2.20
CA VAL A 147 14.48 0.19 3.17
C VAL A 147 13.93 -0.09 4.56
N ASP A 148 14.67 -0.86 5.36
CA ASP A 148 14.32 -1.10 6.75
C ASP A 148 14.34 0.28 7.46
N PRO A 149 13.29 0.67 8.20
CA PRO A 149 13.27 1.94 8.91
C PRO A 149 14.51 2.15 9.80
N ALA A 150 15.10 1.08 10.33
CA ALA A 150 16.38 1.12 11.05
C ALA A 150 17.55 1.63 10.19
N ASP A 151 17.63 1.21 8.93
CA ASP A 151 18.66 1.60 7.96
C ASP A 151 18.40 2.99 7.35
N ALA A 152 17.14 3.42 7.30
CA ALA A 152 16.75 4.78 6.88
C ALA A 152 17.05 5.87 7.92
N GLY A 153 17.64 5.52 9.08
CA GLY A 153 17.84 6.45 10.20
C GLY A 153 16.55 6.76 10.98
N VAL A 154 15.46 6.03 10.70
CA VAL A 154 14.15 6.17 11.35
C VAL A 154 13.96 5.02 12.34
N SER A 155 14.67 5.08 13.47
CA SER A 155 14.42 4.16 14.58
C SER A 155 13.05 4.45 15.21
N PHE A 156 12.10 3.55 15.00
CA PHE A 156 10.94 3.45 15.90
C PHE A 156 11.42 2.73 17.17
N GLN A 157 11.85 3.50 18.17
CA GLN A 157 12.01 2.95 19.50
C GLN A 157 10.61 2.57 20.01
N VAL A 158 10.27 1.29 19.90
CA VAL A 158 9.18 0.69 20.67
C VAL A 158 9.67 0.63 22.10
N THR A 159 9.45 1.70 22.86
CA THR A 159 10.02 1.87 24.20
C THR A 159 9.39 0.98 25.26
N ASN A 160 8.36 0.19 24.94
CA ASN A 160 7.81 -0.83 25.83
C ASN A 160 7.32 -2.03 25.01
N PRO A 161 7.54 -3.28 25.45
CA PRO A 161 6.79 -4.41 24.91
C PRO A 161 5.31 -4.11 25.08
N ILE A 162 4.55 -4.21 23.99
CA ILE A 162 3.09 -4.18 24.03
C ILE A 162 2.68 -5.21 25.10
N PRO A 163 1.96 -4.82 26.17
CA PRO A 163 1.43 -5.78 27.13
C PRO A 163 0.75 -6.89 26.35
N ALA A 164 1.11 -8.15 26.63
CA ALA A 164 0.56 -9.29 25.91
C ALA A 164 -0.96 -9.10 25.77
N LEU A 165 -1.43 -9.00 24.53
CA LEU A 165 -2.85 -8.94 24.26
C LEU A 165 -3.50 -10.11 25.00
N PRO A 166 -4.59 -9.89 25.75
CA PRO A 166 -5.33 -10.98 26.36
C PRO A 166 -5.68 -12.03 25.29
N PRO A 167 -5.82 -13.31 25.68
CA PRO A 167 -6.09 -14.40 24.75
C PRO A 167 -7.19 -14.00 23.76
N LYS A 168 -6.88 -14.25 22.48
CA LYS A 168 -7.70 -13.93 21.30
C LYS A 168 -9.19 -14.00 21.65
N PRO A 169 -9.94 -12.87 21.61
CA PRO A 169 -11.38 -12.93 21.79
C PRO A 169 -12.00 -13.85 20.72
N PRO A 170 -13.15 -14.48 21.02
CA PRO A 170 -13.85 -15.36 20.09
C PRO A 170 -14.00 -14.69 18.72
N PRO A 171 -14.03 -15.48 17.63
CA PRO A 171 -14.02 -14.96 16.26
C PRO A 171 -15.04 -13.82 16.09
N LEU A 172 -14.54 -12.67 15.62
CA LEU A 172 -15.34 -11.50 15.29
C LEU A 172 -16.46 -11.92 14.34
N ARG A 173 -17.71 -11.64 14.76
CA ARG A 173 -18.88 -11.73 13.87
C ARG A 173 -18.62 -10.88 12.63
N THR A 174 -19.00 -11.43 11.48
CA THR A 174 -18.87 -10.81 10.16
C THR A 174 -19.46 -9.40 10.19
N VAL A 175 -18.82 -8.45 9.49
CA VAL A 175 -19.26 -7.03 9.40
C VAL A 175 -20.72 -6.87 8.96
N LEU A 176 -21.28 -7.89 8.31
CA LEU A 176 -22.70 -7.95 7.94
C LEU A 176 -23.66 -8.02 9.15
N ASP A 177 -23.22 -8.51 10.31
CA ASP A 177 -24.02 -8.57 11.55
C ASP A 177 -24.02 -7.25 12.33
N MET A 178 -23.10 -6.31 12.03
CA MET A 178 -22.99 -5.02 12.75
C MET A 178 -23.91 -3.92 12.20
N ALA A 179 -24.50 -4.10 11.01
CA ALA A 179 -25.43 -3.12 10.44
C ALA A 179 -26.83 -3.16 11.10
N ALA A 180 -27.11 -4.18 11.92
CA ALA A 180 -28.35 -4.33 12.65
C ALA A 180 -28.17 -3.97 14.14
N GLY A 181 -27.90 -2.69 14.42
CA GLY A 181 -28.28 -2.10 15.71
C GLY A 181 -27.20 -1.73 16.73
N THR A 182 -26.15 -1.00 16.33
CA THR A 182 -25.25 -0.32 17.30
C THR A 182 -25.49 1.19 17.33
N ARG A 183 -25.69 1.71 18.54
CA ARG A 183 -25.88 3.14 18.83
C ARG A 183 -24.54 3.86 18.76
N MET A 184 -24.60 5.13 18.37
CA MET A 184 -23.47 6.05 18.12
C MET A 184 -22.51 6.27 19.31
N HIS A 185 -22.72 5.62 20.46
CA HIS A 185 -21.90 5.78 21.68
C HIS A 185 -20.83 4.70 21.86
N ASP A 186 -20.75 3.70 20.99
CA ASP A 186 -19.82 2.56 21.13
C ASP A 186 -18.45 2.73 20.45
N VAL A 187 -18.09 3.94 20.00
CA VAL A 187 -16.81 4.21 19.34
C VAL A 187 -15.88 5.04 20.25
N ALA A 188 -15.18 4.36 21.15
CA ALA A 188 -13.78 4.58 21.57
C ALA A 188 -13.47 3.78 22.86
N PRO A 189 -12.46 2.88 22.89
CA PRO A 189 -12.18 2.04 24.06
C PRO A 189 -11.32 2.71 25.14
N PHE A 190 -11.05 4.02 25.05
CA PHE A 190 -10.07 4.68 25.92
C PHE A 190 -10.67 5.29 27.20
N VAL A 191 -11.98 5.21 27.41
CA VAL A 191 -12.66 6.02 28.45
C VAL A 191 -12.83 5.31 29.79
N ASN A 192 -12.64 3.97 29.88
CA ASN A 192 -12.89 3.24 31.13
C ASN A 192 -11.65 2.46 31.62
N LEU A 193 -10.73 3.16 32.30
CA LEU A 193 -9.78 2.54 33.22
C LEU A 193 -10.28 2.80 34.66
N PRO A 194 -10.58 1.76 35.47
CA PRO A 194 -10.93 1.96 36.86
C PRO A 194 -9.70 2.42 37.65
N SER A 195 -9.85 3.52 38.39
CA SER A 195 -8.88 3.97 39.39
C SER A 195 -8.75 2.93 40.50
N THR A 196 -7.60 2.25 40.57
CA THR A 196 -7.20 1.51 41.77
C THR A 196 -6.02 2.20 42.42
N SER A 197 -6.37 3.08 43.36
CA SER A 197 -5.55 3.51 44.47
C SER A 197 -5.45 2.37 45.49
N SER A 198 -4.28 1.73 45.59
CA SER A 198 -3.87 1.02 46.81
C SER A 198 -2.35 0.87 46.81
N LEU A 199 -1.76 1.60 47.74
CA LEU A 199 -0.36 1.60 48.14
C LEU A 199 -0.06 0.26 48.83
N GLU A 200 0.73 -0.61 48.21
CA GLU A 200 1.44 -1.67 48.95
C GLU A 200 2.90 -1.24 49.09
N MET A 201 3.26 -0.87 50.32
CA MET A 201 4.64 -0.70 50.75
C MET A 201 5.33 -2.05 50.75
N VAL A 202 6.35 -2.22 49.91
CA VAL A 202 7.30 -3.34 50.01
C VAL A 202 8.57 -2.85 50.69
N ASP A 203 8.91 -3.61 51.71
CA ASP A 203 9.98 -3.50 52.69
C ASP A 203 11.39 -3.31 52.09
N MET A 204 12.15 -2.34 52.62
CA MET A 204 13.56 -2.13 52.29
C MET A 204 14.43 -2.79 53.36
N THR A 205 14.98 -3.96 53.04
CA THR A 205 16.17 -4.49 53.72
C THR A 205 17.30 -4.66 52.71
N GLY A 206 18.43 -4.03 53.03
CA GLY A 206 19.46 -3.68 52.06
C GLY A 206 20.50 -4.75 51.76
N THR A 207 21.30 -4.48 50.73
CA THR A 207 22.74 -4.79 50.75
C THR A 207 23.45 -3.85 49.78
N ALA A 208 24.39 -3.05 50.31
CA ALA A 208 25.24 -2.18 49.51
C ALA A 208 26.25 -3.01 48.69
N ARG A 209 26.39 -2.71 47.40
CA ARG A 209 27.58 -3.09 46.61
C ARG A 209 27.89 -2.04 45.53
N SER A 210 29.14 -1.58 45.62
CA SER A 210 30.00 -0.67 44.82
C SER A 210 29.63 -0.38 43.34
N PRO A 211 30.01 0.80 42.79
CA PRO A 211 29.64 1.23 41.45
C PRO A 211 30.61 0.71 40.39
N SER A 212 30.08 0.02 39.37
CA SER A 212 30.77 -0.19 38.10
C SER A 212 29.99 0.50 36.99
N GLY A 213 30.64 1.45 36.31
CA GLY A 213 30.03 2.26 35.26
C GLY A 213 29.58 1.43 34.04
N PRO A 214 28.76 2.02 33.15
CA PRO A 214 28.26 1.34 31.97
C PRO A 214 29.41 1.02 31.01
N ARG A 215 29.72 -0.28 30.89
CA ARG A 215 30.69 -0.82 29.93
C ARG A 215 29.96 -1.00 28.60
N VAL A 216 30.29 -0.18 27.62
CA VAL A 216 29.87 -0.38 26.22
C VAL A 216 30.56 -1.65 25.72
N ILE A 217 29.80 -2.72 25.51
CA ILE A 217 30.27 -3.93 24.86
C ILE A 217 29.95 -3.78 23.37
N PHE A 218 30.97 -3.52 22.58
CA PHE A 218 30.91 -3.74 21.13
C PHE A 218 30.95 -5.25 20.91
N THR A 219 29.78 -5.86 20.71
CA THR A 219 29.70 -7.17 20.08
C THR A 219 29.84 -6.95 18.57
N ASP A 220 31.00 -7.30 18.02
CA ASP A 220 31.13 -7.49 16.58
C ASP A 220 30.09 -8.54 16.14
N PRO A 221 29.40 -8.34 15.00
CA PRO A 221 28.48 -9.34 14.49
C PRO A 221 29.28 -10.60 14.16
N GLU A 222 29.02 -11.65 14.94
CA GLU A 222 29.51 -12.99 14.71
C GLU A 222 29.27 -13.37 13.24
N PRO A 223 30.30 -13.81 12.48
CA PRO A 223 30.08 -14.27 11.12
C PRO A 223 29.20 -15.50 11.17
N GLN A 224 27.92 -15.32 10.81
CA GLN A 224 26.90 -16.35 10.72
C GLN A 224 27.32 -17.42 9.72
N ASN A 225 28.10 -18.38 10.19
CA ASN A 225 28.48 -19.57 9.46
C ASN A 225 27.34 -20.60 9.60
N ARG A 226 26.17 -20.29 9.02
CA ARG A 226 25.11 -21.27 8.78
C ARG A 226 25.12 -21.68 7.31
N GLY A 227 26.01 -22.63 7.02
CA GLY A 227 25.93 -23.47 5.84
C GLY A 227 24.61 -24.26 5.86
N GLY A 228 23.72 -23.91 4.94
CA GLY A 228 22.51 -24.67 4.66
C GLY A 228 22.02 -24.31 3.28
N ARG A 229 22.64 -24.87 2.23
CA ARG A 229 22.19 -24.88 0.83
C ARG A 229 21.18 -23.79 0.47
N ALA A 230 21.56 -22.51 0.59
CA ALA A 230 20.87 -21.46 -0.10
C ALA A 230 21.23 -21.64 -1.57
N ALA A 231 20.48 -22.52 -2.25
CA ALA A 231 20.50 -22.59 -3.70
C ALA A 231 20.49 -21.15 -4.20
N PHE A 232 21.45 -20.79 -5.05
CA PHE A 232 21.58 -19.46 -5.64
C PHE A 232 20.26 -19.06 -6.31
N ARG A 233 19.32 -18.56 -5.52
CA ARG A 233 18.01 -18.13 -5.96
C ARG A 233 18.32 -16.81 -6.61
N ARG A 234 18.32 -16.80 -7.95
CA ARG A 234 18.49 -15.57 -8.71
C ARG A 234 17.57 -14.53 -8.06
N PRO A 235 18.10 -13.38 -7.62
CA PRO A 235 17.27 -12.35 -7.05
C PRO A 235 16.16 -12.06 -8.06
N ALA A 236 14.92 -11.98 -7.57
CA ALA A 236 13.79 -11.78 -8.45
C ALA A 236 14.05 -10.52 -9.27
N VAL A 237 13.99 -10.64 -10.60
CA VAL A 237 14.27 -9.53 -11.56
C VAL A 237 13.41 -8.31 -11.24
N TYR A 238 12.21 -8.58 -10.75
CA TYR A 238 11.30 -7.61 -10.20
C TYR A 238 11.23 -7.91 -8.71
N GLY A 239 11.51 -6.93 -7.84
CA GLY A 239 11.73 -7.08 -6.39
C GLY A 239 10.67 -7.89 -5.61
N PRO A 240 10.85 -8.04 -4.28
CA PRO A 240 10.03 -8.94 -3.49
C PRO A 240 8.54 -8.59 -3.55
N GLU A 241 7.70 -9.61 -3.45
CA GLU A 241 6.25 -9.50 -3.49
C GLU A 241 5.67 -9.67 -2.08
N ARG A 242 4.64 -8.89 -1.76
CA ARG A 242 3.88 -8.97 -0.51
C ARG A 242 2.41 -9.24 -0.80
N VAL A 243 1.79 -10.07 0.02
CA VAL A 243 0.34 -10.35 -0.08
C VAL A 243 -0.45 -9.08 0.21
N VAL A 244 -1.47 -8.81 -0.60
CA VAL A 244 -2.38 -7.68 -0.41
C VAL A 244 -3.44 -8.09 0.62
N GLU A 245 -3.32 -7.57 1.84
CA GLU A 245 -4.26 -7.86 2.94
C GLU A 245 -5.45 -6.87 2.96
N ASP A 246 -5.29 -5.68 2.36
CA ASP A 246 -6.32 -4.63 2.38
C ASP A 246 -7.46 -4.91 1.38
N PRO A 247 -8.72 -5.03 1.83
CA PRO A 247 -9.87 -5.24 0.95
C PRO A 247 -10.08 -4.10 -0.05
N ARG A 248 -9.77 -2.85 0.30
CA ARG A 248 -9.96 -1.68 -0.57
C ARG A 248 -9.04 -1.75 -1.80
N VAL A 249 -7.80 -2.17 -1.61
CA VAL A 249 -6.82 -2.35 -2.70
C VAL A 249 -7.27 -3.48 -3.63
N ARG A 250 -7.83 -4.56 -3.06
CA ARG A 250 -8.35 -5.68 -3.83
C ARG A 250 -9.56 -5.30 -4.69
N GLU A 251 -10.50 -4.55 -4.11
CA GLU A 251 -11.67 -4.00 -4.85
C GLU A 251 -11.21 -3.08 -5.99
N PHE A 252 -10.21 -2.22 -5.72
CA PHE A 252 -9.61 -1.40 -6.76
C PHE A 252 -9.03 -2.26 -7.89
N HIS A 253 -8.24 -3.29 -7.59
CA HIS A 253 -7.69 -4.20 -8.62
C HIS A 253 -8.77 -4.91 -9.43
N GLN A 254 -9.86 -5.35 -8.79
CA GLN A 254 -11.01 -5.92 -9.49
C GLN A 254 -11.67 -4.91 -10.43
N SER A 255 -11.79 -3.64 -10.01
CA SER A 255 -12.29 -2.57 -10.87
C SER A 255 -11.38 -2.34 -12.08
N VAL A 256 -10.05 -2.37 -11.90
CA VAL A 256 -9.08 -2.22 -13.01
C VAL A 256 -9.21 -3.35 -14.03
N ILE A 257 -9.44 -4.60 -13.58
CA ILE A 257 -9.68 -5.72 -14.50
C ILE A 257 -10.92 -5.47 -15.35
N ARG A 258 -12.02 -5.05 -14.73
CA ARG A 258 -13.26 -4.73 -15.44
C ARG A 258 -13.05 -3.60 -16.45
N ASP A 259 -12.37 -2.53 -16.05
CA ASP A 259 -12.04 -1.41 -16.93
C ASP A 259 -11.18 -1.87 -18.12
N MET A 260 -10.18 -2.72 -17.87
CA MET A 260 -9.32 -3.28 -18.91
C MET A 260 -10.12 -4.09 -19.93
N LEU A 261 -11.10 -4.87 -19.48
CA LEU A 261 -12.01 -5.62 -20.37
C LEU A 261 -12.88 -4.67 -21.21
N TRP A 262 -13.42 -3.61 -20.61
CA TRP A 262 -14.20 -2.60 -21.34
C TRP A 262 -13.37 -1.83 -22.36
N VAL A 263 -12.16 -1.41 -22.00
CA VAL A 263 -11.22 -0.75 -22.90
C VAL A 263 -10.84 -1.69 -24.05
N GLY A 264 -10.51 -2.95 -23.76
CA GLY A 264 -10.19 -3.96 -24.77
C GLY A 264 -11.37 -4.21 -25.72
N PHE A 265 -12.58 -4.35 -25.18
CA PHE A 265 -13.79 -4.55 -25.98
C PHE A 265 -14.09 -3.34 -26.88
N GLY A 266 -14.11 -2.13 -26.31
CA GLY A 266 -14.34 -0.89 -27.06
C GLY A 266 -13.30 -0.67 -28.17
N TRP A 267 -12.02 -0.88 -27.85
CA TRP A 267 -10.94 -0.80 -28.84
C TRP A 267 -11.05 -1.88 -29.91
N GLY A 268 -11.43 -3.11 -29.55
CA GLY A 268 -11.65 -4.19 -30.50
C GLY A 268 -12.76 -3.90 -31.51
N LEU A 269 -13.88 -3.32 -31.06
CA LEU A 269 -14.97 -2.88 -31.94
C LEU A 269 -14.51 -1.76 -32.89
N ALA A 270 -13.82 -0.74 -32.36
CA ALA A 270 -13.29 0.36 -33.17
C ALA A 270 -12.29 -0.14 -34.22
N TRP A 271 -11.35 -0.99 -33.81
CA TRP A 271 -10.34 -1.58 -34.70
C TRP A 271 -10.98 -2.46 -35.79
N THR A 272 -11.99 -3.25 -35.42
CA THR A 272 -12.77 -4.06 -36.37
C THR A 272 -13.44 -3.19 -37.43
N GLY A 273 -14.06 -2.08 -37.01
CA GLY A 273 -14.66 -1.10 -37.93
C GLY A 273 -13.63 -0.53 -38.92
N ILE A 274 -12.43 -0.20 -38.45
CA ILE A 274 -11.33 0.31 -39.28
C ILE A 274 -10.91 -0.74 -40.31
N VAL A 275 -10.56 -1.96 -39.90
CA VAL A 275 -9.98 -2.97 -40.81
C VAL A 275 -10.98 -3.52 -41.82
N VAL A 276 -12.28 -3.57 -41.48
CA VAL A 276 -13.36 -3.99 -42.40
C VAL A 276 -13.81 -2.84 -43.31
N GLY A 277 -13.78 -1.60 -42.81
CA GLY A 277 -14.25 -0.42 -43.55
C GLY A 277 -13.33 0.02 -44.70
N ILE A 278 -12.03 -0.23 -44.60
CA ILE A 278 -11.06 0.16 -45.63
C ILE A 278 -11.25 -0.71 -46.89
N PRO A 279 -11.49 -0.15 -48.09
CA PRO A 279 -11.50 -0.95 -49.32
C PRO A 279 -10.11 -1.53 -49.59
N GLY A 280 -10.02 -2.83 -49.90
CA GLY A 280 -8.78 -3.47 -50.33
C GLY A 280 -8.52 -3.27 -51.82
N ARG A 281 -7.46 -3.90 -52.32
CA ARG A 281 -7.19 -3.93 -53.77
C ARG A 281 -8.26 -4.80 -54.46
N GLY A 282 -8.88 -4.23 -55.50
CA GLY A 282 -9.79 -4.92 -56.41
C GLY A 282 -9.06 -5.88 -57.34
#